data_AF-A0A1H4XZN2-F1
#
_entry.id   AF-A0A1H4XZN2-F1
#
_cell.length_a   1.000
_cell.length_b   1.000
_cell.length_c   1.000
_cell.angle_alpha   90.00
_cell.angle_beta   90.00
_cell.angle_gamma   90.00
#
_symmetry.space_group_name_H-M   'P 1'
#
loop_
_entity.id
_entity.type
_entity.pdbx_description
1 polymer ?
#
loop_
_entity_poly.entity_id
_entity_poly.type
_entity_poly.pdbx_seq_one_letter_code
_entity_poly.pdbx_strand_id
1 'polypeptide(L)'
;MDNNTSTVGTGRSLVDFGEAVKALKEGKRIQRRGWNGKGMFVFMQVPSSVPAEFVPKMSSLPETVKEAFSRRFDSMSKDLKGDADIRYQNQLAMVYPDNNIYGWLASPSDLLSEDWMILD
;
A
#
# COMPACT_ATOMS: atom_id res chain seq x y z
N MET A 1 -7.26 -9.10 -30.50
CA MET A 1 -6.37 -7.95 -30.26
C MET A 1 -5.28 -8.51 -29.38
N ASP A 2 -4.12 -8.70 -29.98
CA ASP A 2 -3.09 -9.58 -29.43
C ASP A 2 -2.25 -8.79 -28.43
N ASN A 3 -2.25 -9.24 -27.17
CA ASN A 3 -1.53 -8.58 -26.09
C ASN A 3 -0.02 -8.69 -26.34
N ASN A 4 0.55 -7.52 -26.56
CA ASN A 4 1.89 -7.28 -27.07
C ASN A 4 2.93 -7.56 -25.97
N THR A 5 3.20 -8.84 -25.69
CA THR A 5 4.20 -9.23 -24.69
C THR A 5 5.60 -9.09 -25.28
N SER A 6 6.11 -7.86 -25.32
CA SER A 6 7.48 -7.58 -25.78
C SER A 6 8.49 -8.02 -24.71
N THR A 7 9.17 -9.13 -24.97
CA THR A 7 10.28 -9.63 -24.16
C THR A 7 11.57 -8.90 -24.56
N VAL A 8 12.11 -8.07 -23.67
CA VAL A 8 13.46 -7.48 -23.83
C VAL A 8 14.39 -8.12 -22.81
N GLY A 9 15.61 -8.45 -23.28
CA GLY A 9 16.60 -9.32 -22.63
C GLY A 9 16.76 -9.13 -21.13
N THR A 10 16.84 -10.27 -20.43
CA THR A 10 16.80 -10.47 -18.97
C THR A 10 15.40 -10.37 -18.32
N GLY A 11 14.47 -11.18 -18.84
CA GLY A 11 13.70 -12.10 -18.00
C GLY A 11 12.43 -11.59 -17.29
N ARG A 12 11.96 -10.36 -17.51
CA ARG A 12 10.63 -9.94 -17.03
C ARG A 12 9.82 -9.32 -18.15
N SER A 13 8.71 -9.95 -18.52
CA SER A 13 7.70 -9.38 -19.41
C SER A 13 7.07 -8.17 -18.75
N LEU A 14 6.89 -7.10 -19.53
CA LEU A 14 6.09 -5.96 -19.09
C LEU A 14 4.62 -6.35 -19.10
N VAL A 15 3.90 -5.85 -18.11
CA VAL A 15 2.49 -6.16 -17.89
C VAL A 15 1.65 -4.88 -17.89
N ASP A 16 0.35 -5.01 -18.13
CA ASP A 16 -0.57 -3.90 -17.98
C ASP A 16 -0.86 -3.59 -16.50
N PHE A 17 -1.56 -2.49 -16.24
CA PHE A 17 -1.91 -2.11 -14.87
C PHE A 17 -2.81 -3.16 -14.17
N GLY A 18 -3.68 -3.85 -14.90
CA GLY A 18 -4.59 -4.85 -14.34
C GLY A 18 -3.84 -6.07 -13.80
N GLU A 19 -2.85 -6.56 -14.54
CA GLU A 19 -1.93 -7.61 -14.13
C GLU A 19 -1.03 -7.16 -12.96
N ALA A 20 -0.56 -5.91 -12.98
CA ALA A 20 0.18 -5.33 -11.85
C ALA A 20 -0.67 -5.29 -10.56
N VAL A 21 -1.96 -4.95 -10.65
CA VAL A 21 -2.89 -4.98 -9.50
C VAL A 21 -3.14 -6.40 -8.99
N LYS A 22 -3.21 -7.41 -9.88
CA LYS A 22 -3.28 -8.82 -9.45
C LYS A 22 -2.04 -9.19 -8.64
N ALA A 23 -0.85 -8.83 -9.12
CA ALA A 23 0.41 -9.06 -8.41
C ALA A 23 0.43 -8.38 -7.03
N LEU A 24 -0.05 -7.13 -6.91
CA LEU A 24 -0.18 -6.45 -5.62
C LEU A 24 -1.08 -7.21 -4.63
N LYS A 25 -2.21 -7.75 -5.09
CA LYS A 25 -3.13 -8.55 -4.25
C LYS A 25 -2.50 -9.86 -3.79
N GLU A 26 -1.54 -10.39 -4.55
CA GLU A 26 -0.74 -11.56 -4.19
C GLU A 26 0.43 -11.21 -3.25
N GLY A 27 0.57 -9.95 -2.85
CA GLY A 27 1.65 -9.47 -1.99
C GLY A 27 2.98 -9.23 -2.71
N LYS A 28 2.99 -9.27 -4.05
CA LYS A 28 4.19 -8.97 -4.85
C LYS A 28 4.38 -7.47 -5.01
N ARG A 29 5.63 -7.08 -5.25
CA ARG A 29 6.04 -5.70 -5.52
C ARG A 29 5.97 -5.42 -7.01
N ILE A 30 5.54 -4.22 -7.36
CA ILE A 30 5.50 -3.75 -8.74
C ILE A 30 6.33 -2.48 -8.92
N GLN A 31 6.83 -2.26 -10.13
CA GLN A 31 7.59 -1.07 -10.50
C GLN A 31 7.27 -0.69 -11.93
N ARG A 32 7.24 0.60 -12.25
CA ARG A 32 7.23 1.04 -13.64
C ARG A 32 8.64 1.14 -14.19
N ARG A 33 8.84 0.70 -15.42
CA ARG A 33 10.11 0.86 -16.16
C ARG A 33 10.46 2.34 -16.34
N GLY A 34 9.47 3.20 -16.56
CA GLY A 34 9.65 4.63 -16.77
C GLY A 34 9.93 5.48 -15.52
N TRP A 35 9.98 4.90 -14.32
CA TRP A 35 10.31 5.67 -13.11
C TRP A 35 11.81 6.01 -13.03
N ASN A 36 12.12 7.25 -12.68
CA ASN A 36 13.48 7.80 -12.61
C ASN A 36 14.28 7.36 -11.36
N GLY A 37 14.07 6.14 -10.86
CA GLY A 37 14.77 5.62 -9.69
C GLY A 37 14.98 4.12 -9.75
N LYS A 38 16.25 3.69 -9.69
CA LYS A 38 16.57 2.29 -9.35
C LYS A 38 16.15 2.05 -7.90
N GLY A 39 15.35 1.01 -7.66
CA GLY A 39 14.89 0.66 -6.31
C GLY A 39 13.56 1.27 -5.88
N MET A 40 12.86 1.99 -6.75
CA MET A 40 11.47 2.40 -6.48
C MET A 40 10.51 1.25 -6.72
N PHE A 41 9.59 0.99 -5.78
CA PHE A 41 8.54 -0.01 -5.96
C PHE A 41 7.28 0.32 -5.17
N VAL A 42 6.16 -0.25 -5.61
CA VAL A 42 4.87 -0.21 -4.92
C VAL A 42 4.55 -1.58 -4.35
N PHE A 43 3.93 -1.59 -3.18
CA PHE A 43 3.35 -2.77 -2.56
C PHE A 43 1.99 -2.46 -1.95
N MET A 44 1.18 -3.50 -1.77
CA MET A 44 -0.04 -3.42 -0.97
C MET A 44 0.31 -3.70 0.49
N GLN A 45 0.01 -2.76 1.38
CA GLN A 45 0.20 -3.01 2.80
C GLN A 45 -0.73 -4.14 3.24
N VAL A 46 -0.19 -5.06 4.04
CA VAL A 46 -0.98 -6.10 4.68
C VAL A 46 -1.99 -5.43 5.61
N PRO A 47 -3.29 -5.69 5.48
CA PRO A 47 -4.29 -5.17 6.40
C PRO A 47 -3.91 -5.51 7.84
N SER A 48 -3.96 -4.53 8.72
CA SER A 48 -3.52 -4.68 10.10
C SER A 48 -4.49 -4.03 11.07
N SER A 49 -4.51 -4.58 12.29
CA SER A 49 -5.25 -4.09 13.43
C SER A 49 -4.27 -3.66 14.50
N VAL A 50 -4.46 -2.47 15.07
CA VAL A 50 -3.69 -1.99 16.22
C VAL A 50 -4.63 -1.93 17.41
N PRO A 51 -4.36 -2.71 18.47
CA PRO A 51 -5.18 -2.68 19.67
C PRO A 51 -5.25 -1.28 20.28
N ALA A 52 -6.45 -0.91 20.75
CA ALA A 52 -6.73 0.43 21.27
C ALA A 52 -5.74 0.88 22.35
N GLU A 53 -5.23 -0.05 23.16
CA GLU A 53 -4.23 0.19 24.21
C GLU A 53 -2.88 0.70 23.71
N PHE A 54 -2.54 0.47 22.44
CA PHE A 54 -1.30 0.95 21.83
C PHE A 54 -1.42 2.35 21.25
N VAL A 55 -2.65 2.82 20.96
CA VAL A 55 -2.90 4.13 20.32
C VAL A 55 -2.21 5.31 21.03
N PRO A 56 -2.23 5.42 22.38
CA PRO A 56 -1.54 6.50 23.08
C PRO A 56 -0.02 6.51 22.86
N LYS A 57 0.58 5.33 22.62
CA LYS A 57 2.03 5.11 22.45
C LYS A 57 2.50 5.31 21.01
N MET A 58 1.59 5.52 20.05
CA MET A 58 1.95 5.68 18.64
C MET A 58 2.60 7.05 18.40
N SER A 59 3.83 7.05 17.91
CA SER A 59 4.55 8.27 17.51
C SER A 59 4.03 8.86 16.19
N SER A 60 3.36 8.05 15.37
CA SER A 60 2.82 8.45 14.07
C SER A 60 1.49 9.21 14.13
N LEU A 61 0.84 9.26 15.30
CA LEU A 61 -0.45 9.93 15.48
C LEU A 61 -0.26 11.27 16.21
N PRO A 62 -0.81 12.38 15.70
CA PRO A 62 -0.91 13.63 16.46
C PRO A 62 -1.75 13.45 17.74
N GLU A 63 -1.47 14.26 18.76
CA GLU A 63 -2.15 14.14 20.06
C GLU A 63 -3.67 14.30 19.95
N THR A 64 -4.13 15.28 19.17
CA THR A 64 -5.56 15.52 18.91
C THR A 64 -6.27 14.32 18.28
N VAL A 65 -5.55 13.49 17.51
CA VAL A 65 -6.08 12.26 16.91
C VAL A 65 -6.19 11.15 17.96
N LYS A 66 -5.21 11.02 18.85
CA LYS A 66 -5.25 10.08 19.98
C LYS A 66 -6.41 10.37 20.93
N GLU A 67 -6.65 11.65 21.22
CA GLU A 67 -7.79 12.09 22.03
C GLU A 67 -9.13 11.76 21.36
N ALA A 68 -9.24 11.92 20.04
CA ALA A 68 -10.44 11.55 19.29
C ALA A 68 -10.71 10.03 19.37
N PHE A 69 -9.67 9.20 19.23
CA PHE A 69 -9.79 7.76 19.42
C PHE A 69 -10.18 7.38 20.84
N SER A 70 -9.56 8.00 21.85
CA SER A 70 -9.87 7.75 23.25
C SER A 70 -11.35 8.01 23.56
N ARG A 71 -11.87 9.18 23.13
CA ARG A 71 -13.31 9.51 23.27
C ARG A 71 -14.21 8.49 22.57
N ARG A 72 -13.80 8.02 21.38
CA ARG A 72 -14.54 6.98 20.66
C ARG A 72 -14.58 5.69 21.47
N PHE A 73 -13.45 5.25 22.02
CA PHE A 73 -13.36 4.01 22.80
C PHE A 73 -14.20 4.06 24.08
N ASP A 74 -14.23 5.20 24.76
CA ASP A 74 -15.04 5.39 25.97
C ASP A 74 -16.54 5.37 25.69
N SER A 75 -16.96 5.80 24.49
CA SER A 75 -18.37 5.81 24.07
C SER A 75 -18.91 4.43 23.67
N MET A 76 -18.05 3.41 23.52
CA MET A 76 -18.48 2.07 23.14
C MET A 76 -19.05 1.28 24.32
N SER A 77 -20.11 0.50 24.06
CA SER A 77 -20.69 -0.39 25.07
C SER A 77 -19.64 -1.39 25.58
N LYS A 78 -19.75 -1.81 26.84
CA LYS A 78 -18.80 -2.75 27.47
C LYS A 78 -18.66 -4.06 26.67
N ASP A 79 -19.71 -4.47 25.97
CA ASP A 79 -19.76 -5.69 25.16
C ASP A 79 -18.97 -5.58 23.83
N LEU A 80 -18.63 -4.36 23.40
CA LEU A 80 -17.89 -4.07 22.17
C LEU A 80 -16.46 -3.56 22.41
N LYS A 81 -16.00 -3.50 23.67
CA LYS A 81 -14.65 -2.99 23.99
C LYS A 81 -13.52 -3.84 23.42
N GLY A 82 -13.77 -5.11 23.11
CA GLY A 82 -12.83 -5.99 22.40
C GLY A 82 -12.71 -5.69 20.90
N ASP A 83 -13.56 -4.84 20.33
CA ASP A 83 -13.51 -4.39 18.93
C ASP A 83 -13.10 -2.91 18.80
N ALA A 84 -12.33 -2.43 19.78
CA ALA A 84 -11.87 -1.04 19.83
C ALA A 84 -10.68 -0.76 18.91
N ASP A 85 -10.14 -1.76 18.23
CA ASP A 85 -8.93 -1.62 17.45
C ASP A 85 -9.07 -0.61 16.31
N ILE A 86 -7.99 0.12 16.03
CA ILE A 86 -7.87 0.87 14.79
C ILE A 86 -7.36 -0.07 13.70
N ARG A 87 -7.91 0.06 12.49
CA ARG A 87 -7.62 -0.86 11.38
C ARG A 87 -7.06 -0.09 10.19
N TYR A 88 -5.92 -0.54 9.68
CA TYR A 88 -5.36 -0.09 8.41
C TYR A 88 -5.87 -1.01 7.30
N GLN A 89 -6.52 -0.42 6.29
CA GLN A 89 -7.19 -1.15 5.22
C GLN A 89 -6.91 -0.48 3.89
N ASN A 90 -6.81 -1.28 2.81
CA ASN A 90 -6.73 -0.81 1.42
C ASN A 90 -5.61 0.22 1.14
N GLN A 91 -4.45 0.08 1.80
CA GLN A 91 -3.33 1.00 1.61
C GLN A 91 -2.34 0.44 0.60
N LEU A 92 -2.05 1.23 -0.44
CA LEU A 92 -0.89 1.03 -1.29
C LEU A 92 0.19 2.02 -0.87
N ALA A 93 1.43 1.56 -0.89
CA ALA A 93 2.58 2.37 -0.51
C ALA A 93 3.67 2.26 -1.56
N MET A 94 4.34 3.39 -1.80
CA MET A 94 5.52 3.46 -2.65
C MET A 94 6.75 3.69 -1.80
N VAL A 95 7.78 2.90 -2.06
CA VAL A 95 9.09 3.00 -1.43
C VAL A 95 10.04 3.70 -2.39
N TYR A 96 10.75 4.70 -1.89
CA TYR A 96 11.80 5.42 -2.60
C TYR A 96 13.19 4.86 -2.26
N PRO A 97 14.23 5.13 -3.08
CA PRO A 97 15.57 4.58 -2.89
C PRO A 97 16.24 4.98 -1.57
N ASP A 98 15.78 6.06 -0.94
CA ASP A 98 16.23 6.55 0.37
C ASP A 98 15.45 5.92 1.55
N ASN A 99 14.60 4.93 1.28
CA ASN A 99 13.69 4.26 2.21
C ASN A 99 12.53 5.12 2.74
N ASN A 100 12.28 6.29 2.15
CA ASN A 100 11.03 6.98 2.43
C ASN A 100 9.85 6.22 1.84
N ILE A 101 8.78 6.11 2.63
CA ILE A 101 7.55 5.42 2.25
C ILE A 101 6.42 6.44 2.21
N TYR A 102 5.74 6.52 1.07
CA TYR A 102 4.58 7.39 0.90
C TYR A 102 3.36 6.56 0.51
N GLY A 103 2.19 7.06 0.89
CA GLY A 103 0.94 6.55 0.34
C GLY A 103 0.95 6.69 -1.18
N TRP A 104 0.62 5.62 -1.88
CA TRP A 104 0.57 5.62 -3.34
C TRP A 104 -0.86 5.61 -3.84
N LEU A 105 -1.17 6.54 -4.74
CA LEU A 105 -2.42 6.59 -5.48
C LEU A 105 -2.07 6.52 -6.95
N ALA A 106 -2.57 5.50 -7.65
CA ALA A 106 -2.36 5.35 -9.08
C ALA A 106 -2.96 6.55 -9.81
N SER A 107 -2.11 7.31 -10.50
CA SER A 107 -2.54 8.41 -11.36
C SER A 107 -3.15 7.87 -12.66
N PRO A 108 -3.90 8.67 -13.45
CA PRO A 108 -4.33 8.27 -14.78
C PRO A 108 -3.17 7.78 -15.66
N SER A 109 -1.98 8.38 -15.53
CA SER A 109 -0.78 7.93 -16.23
C SER A 109 -0.33 6.54 -15.79
N ASP A 110 -0.46 6.19 -14.51
CA ASP A 110 -0.15 4.85 -14.02
C ASP A 110 -1.16 3.82 -14.53
N LEU A 111 -2.45 4.15 -14.50
CA LEU A 111 -3.53 3.29 -14.96
C LEU A 111 -3.42 2.93 -16.45
N LEU A 112 -3.00 3.89 -17.27
CA LEU A 112 -2.89 3.76 -18.73
C LEU A 112 -1.54 3.20 -19.20
N SER A 113 -0.66 2.84 -18.27
CA SER A 113 0.68 2.37 -18.61
C SER A 113 0.76 0.85 -18.72
N GLU A 114 1.59 0.40 -19.66
CA GLU A 114 1.84 -1.02 -19.98
C GLU A 114 3.30 -1.41 -19.70
N ASP A 115 4.01 -0.57 -18.93
CA ASP A 115 5.43 -0.75 -18.63
C ASP A 115 5.68 -1.22 -17.19
N TRP A 116 4.71 -1.94 -16.62
CA TRP A 116 4.81 -2.49 -15.27
C TRP A 116 5.69 -3.73 -15.25
N MET A 117 6.47 -3.85 -14.18
CA MET A 117 7.33 -4.99 -13.88
C MET A 117 6.92 -5.55 -12.52
N ILE A 118 6.75 -6.87 -12.45
CA ILE A 118 6.58 -7.60 -11.18
C ILE A 118 7.97 -7.96 -10.67
N LEU A 119 8.32 -7.59 -9.44
CA LEU A 119 9.69 -7.70 -8.93
C LEU A 119 9.99 -9.00 -8.18
N ASP A 120 9.00 -9.87 -7.97
CA ASP A 120 9.07 -11.13 -7.25
C ASP A 120 8.83 -12.33 -8.17
#